data_AF-A0A8C9CTP8-F1
#
_entry.id   AF-A0A8C9CTP8-F1
#
_cell.length_a   1.000
_cell.length_b   1.000
_cell.length_c   1.000
_cell.angle_alpha   90.00
_cell.angle_beta   90.00
_cell.angle_gamma   90.00
#
_symmetry.space_group_name_H-M   'P 1'
#
loop_
_entity.id
_entity.type
_entity.pdbx_description
1 polymer ?
#
loop_
_entity_poly.entity_id
_entity_poly.type
_entity_poly.pdbx_seq_one_letter_code
_entity_poly.pdbx_strand_id
1 'polypeptide(L)'
;MKSPWKVLKATPLFLLLLSHSLASAPYEDQPGASYSNGHNCAGCVVVVSVIEQLAEVHNSSVQVAMERLCSYLPEKLFLKTTCYFLVQMFGSDIIKLLGEAMNADVVCHALEFCKQDAVQSQCHLYPLPQDSQLILECPEHFRDQH
;
A
#
# COMPACT_ATOMS: atom_id res chain seq x y z
N MET A 1 38.68 27.39 -50.25
CA MET A 1 39.53 26.20 -50.02
C MET A 1 40.55 26.51 -48.94
N LYS A 2 40.54 25.74 -47.84
CA LYS A 2 41.70 25.32 -47.00
C LYS A 2 41.14 24.76 -45.68
N SER A 3 41.18 23.44 -45.59
CA SER A 3 40.76 22.59 -44.48
C SER A 3 41.65 22.79 -43.24
N PRO A 4 41.11 22.74 -42.01
CA PRO A 4 41.93 22.57 -40.82
C PRO A 4 42.16 21.07 -40.58
N TRP A 5 43.12 20.50 -41.31
CA TRP A 5 43.88 19.35 -40.84
C TRP A 5 44.54 19.76 -39.51
N LYS A 6 43.99 19.34 -38.37
CA LYS A 6 44.70 19.25 -37.08
C LYS A 6 43.82 18.73 -35.93
N VAL A 7 43.16 17.59 -36.09
CA VAL A 7 42.67 16.87 -34.88
C VAL A 7 42.69 15.35 -35.11
N LEU A 8 43.82 14.81 -35.57
CA LEU A 8 44.09 13.39 -35.40
C LEU A 8 45.44 13.25 -34.70
N LYS A 9 45.41 12.42 -33.65
CA LYS A 9 46.55 11.83 -32.92
C LYS A 9 47.01 12.54 -31.64
N ALA A 10 46.15 12.61 -30.64
CA ALA A 10 46.56 12.42 -29.24
C ALA A 10 45.36 12.25 -28.30
N THR A 11 44.75 11.05 -28.27
CA THR A 11 44.05 10.53 -27.06
C THR A 11 43.57 9.09 -27.28
N PRO A 12 44.43 8.06 -27.13
CA PRO A 12 43.92 6.69 -26.94
C PRO A 12 43.19 6.56 -25.58
N LEU A 13 43.39 7.52 -24.68
CA LEU A 13 42.82 7.56 -23.33
C LEU A 13 41.32 7.91 -23.33
N PHE A 14 40.83 8.70 -24.30
CA PHE A 14 39.44 9.15 -24.31
C PHE A 14 38.47 8.05 -24.76
N LEU A 15 38.93 7.13 -25.63
CA LEU A 15 38.15 5.96 -26.03
C LEU A 15 38.09 4.88 -24.93
N LEU A 16 39.14 4.76 -24.09
CA LEU A 16 39.13 3.87 -22.92
C LEU A 16 38.18 4.35 -21.80
N LEU A 17 37.87 5.64 -21.74
CA LEU A 17 36.93 6.18 -20.75
C LEU A 17 35.47 5.87 -21.08
N LEU A 18 35.11 5.66 -22.36
CA LEU A 18 33.75 5.26 -22.73
C LEU A 18 33.45 3.77 -22.48
N SER A 19 34.45 2.91 -22.30
CA SER A 19 34.25 1.46 -22.06
C SER A 19 34.02 1.06 -20.59
N HIS A 20 34.12 1.98 -19.62
CA HIS A 20 33.90 1.65 -18.20
C HIS A 20 32.44 1.73 -17.74
N SER A 21 31.49 2.14 -18.61
CA SER A 21 30.08 2.24 -18.25
C SER A 21 29.23 1.01 -18.64
N LEU A 22 29.85 -0.10 -19.04
CA LEU A 22 29.13 -1.30 -19.48
C LEU A 22 29.58 -2.59 -18.74
N ALA A 23 29.55 -2.55 -17.41
CA ALA A 23 29.58 -3.75 -16.58
C ALA A 23 28.98 -3.49 -15.19
N SER A 24 27.80 -2.89 -15.14
CA SER A 24 26.85 -3.22 -14.09
C SER A 24 25.71 -3.95 -14.78
N ALA A 25 25.58 -5.24 -14.50
CA ALA A 25 24.36 -5.98 -14.81
C ALA A 25 23.16 -5.13 -14.37
N PRO A 26 22.03 -5.13 -15.09
CA PRO A 26 20.80 -4.60 -14.53
C PRO A 26 20.41 -5.53 -13.38
N TYR A 27 20.86 -5.19 -12.19
CA TYR A 27 20.15 -5.57 -10.97
C TYR A 27 18.90 -4.71 -10.97
N GLU A 28 17.86 -5.20 -11.64
CA GLU A 28 16.48 -4.74 -11.50
C GLU A 28 16.01 -5.20 -10.11
N ASP A 29 16.53 -4.54 -9.09
CA ASP A 29 15.83 -4.39 -7.83
C ASP A 29 15.48 -2.91 -7.76
N GLN A 30 14.37 -2.57 -8.41
CA GLN A 30 13.64 -1.36 -8.10
C GLN A 30 12.56 -1.71 -7.06
N PRO A 31 12.86 -1.69 -5.74
CA PRO A 31 11.85 -1.70 -4.71
C PRO A 31 11.22 -0.30 -4.59
N GLY A 32 10.72 0.22 -5.71
CA GLY A 32 10.04 1.53 -5.78
C GLY A 32 8.52 1.40 -5.77
N ALA A 33 7.98 0.27 -6.25
CA ALA A 33 6.54 0.04 -6.34
C ALA A 33 5.94 -0.63 -5.09
N SER A 34 6.71 -1.51 -4.42
CA SER A 34 6.20 -2.32 -3.31
C SER A 34 5.99 -1.51 -2.01
N TYR A 35 6.91 -0.61 -1.67
CA TYR A 35 6.83 0.17 -0.42
C TYR A 35 5.60 1.09 -0.37
N SER A 36 5.30 1.79 -1.48
CA SER A 36 4.14 2.69 -1.55
C SER A 36 2.81 1.93 -1.41
N ASN A 37 2.72 0.71 -1.95
CA ASN A 37 1.51 -0.09 -1.87
C ASN A 37 1.25 -0.59 -0.44
N GLY A 38 2.31 -0.94 0.29
CA GLY A 38 2.22 -1.35 1.70
C GLY A 38 1.65 -0.26 2.61
N HIS A 39 2.09 0.99 2.43
CA HIS A 39 1.57 2.12 3.21
C HIS A 39 0.12 2.45 2.91
N ASN A 40 -0.28 2.37 1.64
CA ASN A 40 -1.66 2.60 1.24
C ASN A 40 -2.58 1.52 1.83
N CYS A 41 -2.15 0.26 1.78
CA CYS A 41 -2.86 -0.85 2.38
C CYS A 41 -2.99 -0.69 3.90
N ALA A 42 -1.88 -0.46 4.61
CA ALA A 42 -1.89 -0.25 6.05
C ALA A 42 -2.74 0.96 6.45
N GLY A 43 -2.64 2.07 5.72
CA GLY A 43 -3.43 3.27 5.95
C GLY A 43 -4.93 3.02 5.77
N CYS A 44 -5.31 2.30 4.70
CA CYS A 44 -6.71 1.91 4.49
C CYS A 44 -7.21 1.04 5.65
N VAL A 45 -6.49 -0.03 5.97
CA VAL A 45 -6.92 -0.99 7.01
C VAL A 45 -7.11 -0.26 8.34
N VAL A 46 -6.15 0.58 8.75
CA VAL A 46 -6.26 1.37 9.98
C VAL A 46 -7.48 2.29 9.97
N VAL A 47 -7.70 3.05 8.90
CA VAL A 47 -8.81 4.02 8.83
C VAL A 47 -10.16 3.31 8.85
N VAL A 48 -10.34 2.26 8.06
CA VAL A 48 -11.58 1.47 8.02
C VAL A 48 -11.84 0.81 9.38
N SER A 49 -10.80 0.26 10.01
CA SER A 49 -10.88 -0.33 11.36
C SER A 49 -11.35 0.68 12.41
N VAL A 50 -10.84 1.92 12.35
CA VAL A 50 -11.24 2.99 13.26
C VAL A 50 -12.70 3.40 13.01
N ILE A 51 -13.13 3.48 11.75
CA ILE A 51 -14.52 3.79 11.40
C ILE A 51 -15.47 2.72 11.95
N GLU A 52 -15.15 1.44 11.76
CA GLU A 52 -15.95 0.31 12.27
C GLU A 52 -16.05 0.36 13.80
N GLN A 53 -14.93 0.51 14.50
CA GLN A 53 -14.91 0.64 15.96
C GLN A 53 -15.68 1.87 16.46
N LEU A 54 -15.58 3.02 15.77
CA LEU A 54 -16.36 4.21 16.12
C LEU A 54 -17.86 3.99 15.94
N ALA A 55 -18.25 3.24 14.90
CA ALA A 55 -19.65 2.89 14.67
C ALA A 55 -20.17 2.00 15.80
N GLU A 56 -19.41 0.98 16.20
CA GLU A 56 -19.76 0.05 17.28
C GLU A 56 -19.82 0.74 18.65
N VAL A 57 -18.75 1.44 19.04
CA VAL A 57 -18.63 2.10 20.35
C VAL A 57 -19.75 3.11 20.58
N HIS A 58 -20.16 3.82 19.53
CA HIS A 58 -21.23 4.82 19.61
C HIS A 58 -22.60 4.29 19.18
N ASN A 59 -22.72 2.99 18.86
CA ASN A 59 -23.93 2.37 18.33
C ASN A 59 -24.59 3.23 17.23
N SER A 60 -23.78 3.62 16.23
CA SER A 60 -24.15 4.56 15.17
C SER A 60 -23.88 3.97 13.80
N SER A 61 -24.47 4.53 12.75
CA SER A 61 -24.19 4.08 11.38
C SER A 61 -22.74 4.41 10.97
N VAL A 62 -22.22 3.63 10.02
CA VAL A 62 -20.89 3.86 9.43
C VAL A 62 -20.74 5.28 8.87
N GLN A 63 -21.80 5.84 8.26
CA GLN A 63 -21.81 7.23 7.81
C GLN A 63 -21.56 8.22 8.96
N VAL A 64 -22.29 8.07 10.07
CA VAL A 64 -22.13 8.94 11.25
C VAL A 64 -20.75 8.75 11.89
N ALA A 65 -20.22 7.53 11.89
CA ALA A 65 -18.87 7.25 12.37
C ALA A 65 -17.80 7.94 11.52
N MET A 66 -17.92 7.93 10.19
CA MET A 66 -17.04 8.66 9.27
C MET A 66 -17.08 10.17 9.50
N GLU A 67 -18.29 10.75 9.60
CA GLU A 67 -18.45 12.18 9.90
C GLU A 67 -17.87 12.56 11.26
N ARG A 68 -18.06 11.71 12.27
CA ARG A 68 -17.49 11.87 13.60
C ARG A 68 -15.96 11.81 13.56
N LEU A 69 -15.38 10.85 12.84
CA LEU A 69 -13.92 10.75 12.66
C LEU A 69 -13.36 12.04 12.06
N CYS A 70 -13.96 12.55 10.98
CA CYS A 70 -13.54 13.81 10.37
C CYS A 70 -13.70 15.01 11.31
N SER A 71 -14.72 15.01 12.19
CA SER A 71 -14.93 16.09 13.17
C SER A 71 -13.81 16.17 14.22
N TYR A 72 -13.10 15.07 14.49
CA TYR A 72 -11.98 15.03 15.42
C TYR A 72 -10.66 15.53 14.82
N LEU A 73 -10.57 15.63 13.50
CA LEU A 73 -9.35 16.07 12.83
C LEU A 73 -9.22 17.60 12.86
N PRO A 74 -8.00 18.12 13.05
CA PRO A 74 -7.76 19.56 13.01
C PRO A 74 -7.89 20.10 11.58
N GLU A 75 -8.20 21.39 11.47
CA GLU A 75 -8.23 22.10 10.18
C GLU A 75 -6.82 22.36 9.62
N LYS A 76 -5.79 22.32 10.48
CA LYS A 76 -4.39 22.44 10.08
C LYS A 76 -4.02 21.33 9.08
N LEU A 77 -3.15 21.67 8.12
CA LEU A 77 -2.70 20.75 7.07
C LEU A 77 -3.83 20.14 6.23
N PHE A 78 -5.02 20.77 6.22
CA PHE A 78 -6.19 20.31 5.47
C PHE A 78 -6.71 18.93 5.88
N LEU A 79 -6.36 18.41 7.06
CA LEU A 79 -6.71 17.05 7.47
C LEU A 79 -8.22 16.83 7.53
N LYS A 80 -8.96 17.76 8.15
CA LYS A 80 -10.42 17.73 8.19
C LYS A 80 -11.05 17.78 6.79
N THR A 81 -10.60 18.68 5.93
CA THR A 81 -11.12 18.83 4.57
C THR A 81 -10.83 17.59 3.71
N THR A 82 -9.61 17.06 3.77
CA THR A 82 -9.23 15.82 3.08
C THR A 82 -10.04 14.63 3.59
N CYS A 83 -10.31 14.55 4.90
CA CYS A 83 -11.17 13.49 5.45
C CYS A 83 -12.57 13.54 4.84
N TYR A 84 -13.24 14.70 4.87
CA TYR A 84 -14.57 14.82 4.26
C TYR A 84 -14.55 14.53 2.76
N PHE A 85 -13.48 14.90 2.05
CA PHE A 85 -13.31 14.53 0.65
C PHE A 85 -13.25 13.01 0.44
N LEU A 86 -12.49 12.29 1.28
CA LEU A 86 -12.42 10.82 1.24
C LEU A 86 -13.76 10.17 1.60
N VAL A 87 -14.50 10.71 2.57
CA VAL A 87 -15.85 10.24 2.90
C VAL A 87 -16.79 10.40 1.70
N GLN A 88 -16.70 11.50 0.97
CA GLN A 88 -17.51 11.69 -0.25
C GLN A 88 -17.11 10.74 -1.38
N MET A 89 -15.82 10.40 -1.50
CA MET A 89 -15.32 9.56 -2.57
C MET A 89 -15.55 8.06 -2.31
N PHE A 90 -15.25 7.59 -1.10
CA PHE A 90 -15.24 6.15 -0.75
C PHE A 90 -16.33 5.75 0.22
N GLY A 91 -17.03 6.72 0.84
CA GLY A 91 -17.95 6.44 1.95
C GLY A 91 -19.09 5.50 1.57
N SER A 92 -19.65 5.64 0.35
CA SER A 92 -20.72 4.75 -0.12
C SER A 92 -20.26 3.28 -0.19
N ASP A 93 -19.06 3.04 -0.71
CA ASP A 93 -18.52 1.69 -0.83
C ASP A 93 -18.16 1.12 0.54
N ILE A 94 -17.57 1.94 1.42
CA ILE A 94 -17.25 1.53 2.81
C ILE A 94 -18.53 1.17 3.58
N ILE A 95 -19.60 1.97 3.46
CA ILE A 95 -20.90 1.68 4.10
C ILE A 95 -21.46 0.34 3.62
N LYS A 96 -21.41 0.10 2.30
CA LYS A 96 -21.91 -1.13 1.72
C LYS A 96 -21.11 -2.34 2.21
N LEU A 97 -19.78 -2.27 2.09
CA LEU A 97 -18.90 -3.39 2.42
C LEU A 97 -18.93 -3.73 3.92
N LEU A 98 -18.90 -2.72 4.80
CA LEU A 98 -19.04 -2.94 6.25
C LEU A 98 -20.47 -3.40 6.63
N GLY A 99 -21.50 -2.97 5.88
CA GLY A 99 -22.87 -3.45 6.06
C GLY A 99 -23.05 -4.94 5.73
N GLU A 100 -22.16 -5.52 4.94
CA GLU A 100 -22.10 -6.95 4.62
C GLU A 100 -21.25 -7.74 5.62
N ALA A 101 -20.93 -7.17 6.79
CA ALA A 101 -20.11 -7.75 7.86
C ALA A 101 -18.68 -8.13 7.41
N MET A 102 -18.14 -7.41 6.42
CA MET A 102 -16.75 -7.56 5.99
C MET A 102 -15.81 -6.82 6.95
N ASN A 103 -14.68 -7.44 7.29
CA ASN A 103 -13.63 -6.78 8.06
C ASN A 103 -12.82 -5.79 7.19
N ALA A 104 -12.00 -4.96 7.83
CA ALA A 104 -11.22 -3.93 7.15
C ALA A 104 -10.25 -4.47 6.08
N ASP A 105 -9.71 -5.69 6.22
CA ASP A 105 -8.83 -6.28 5.20
C ASP A 105 -9.59 -6.52 3.89
N VAL A 106 -10.78 -7.12 3.98
CA VAL A 106 -11.63 -7.39 2.81
C VAL A 106 -12.06 -6.09 2.15
N VAL A 107 -12.45 -5.08 2.94
CA VAL A 107 -12.80 -3.75 2.43
C VAL A 107 -11.63 -3.14 1.66
N CYS A 108 -10.42 -3.16 2.22
CA CYS A 108 -9.26 -2.52 1.62
C CYS A 108 -8.70 -3.25 0.40
N HIS A 109 -8.92 -4.56 0.30
CA HIS A 109 -8.71 -5.31 -0.93
C HIS A 109 -9.75 -4.96 -2.01
N ALA A 110 -11.03 -4.87 -1.64
CA ALA A 110 -12.11 -4.52 -2.57
C ALA A 110 -11.95 -3.10 -3.14
N LEU A 111 -11.41 -2.17 -2.34
CA LEU A 111 -11.09 -0.80 -2.74
C LEU A 111 -9.71 -0.64 -3.41
N GLU A 112 -8.99 -1.75 -3.66
CA GLU A 112 -7.68 -1.80 -4.31
C GLU A 112 -6.53 -1.06 -3.58
N PHE A 113 -6.71 -0.66 -2.32
CA PHE A 113 -5.62 -0.14 -1.48
C PHE A 113 -4.63 -1.24 -1.11
N CYS A 114 -5.13 -2.47 -0.93
CA CYS A 114 -4.33 -3.66 -0.71
C CYS A 114 -4.31 -4.50 -1.99
N LYS A 115 -3.14 -4.55 -2.63
CA LYS A 115 -2.91 -5.36 -3.84
C LYS A 115 -2.17 -6.64 -3.46
N GLN A 116 -2.53 -7.73 -4.12
CA GLN A 116 -1.74 -8.96 -4.08
C GLN A 116 -0.74 -8.90 -5.23
N ASP A 117 0.56 -8.89 -4.90
CA ASP A 117 1.59 -9.12 -5.90
C ASP A 117 1.64 -10.62 -6.21
N ALA A 118 1.90 -11.00 -7.46
CA ALA A 118 1.95 -12.41 -7.90
C ALA A 118 2.99 -13.27 -7.15
N VAL A 119 3.86 -12.63 -6.36
CA VAL A 119 4.92 -13.24 -5.56
C VAL A 119 4.58 -13.23 -4.05
N GLN A 120 3.57 -12.48 -3.61
CA GLN A 120 3.30 -12.21 -2.19
C GLN A 120 1.94 -12.74 -1.75
N SER A 121 1.93 -13.53 -0.68
CA SER A 121 0.71 -14.01 -0.02
C SER A 121 -0.14 -12.84 0.48
N GLN A 122 -1.46 -13.01 0.48
CA GLN A 122 -2.41 -11.98 0.90
C GLN A 122 -2.20 -11.58 2.37
N CYS A 123 -1.80 -10.33 2.60
CA CYS A 123 -1.65 -9.73 3.92
C CYS A 123 -3.04 -9.50 4.55
N HIS A 124 -3.20 -9.82 5.83
CA HIS A 124 -4.41 -9.58 6.60
C HIS A 124 -4.04 -9.22 8.04
N LEU A 125 -4.76 -8.26 8.62
CA LEU A 125 -4.63 -7.87 10.02
C LEU A 125 -5.62 -8.63 10.92
N TYR A 126 -6.79 -8.96 10.39
CA TYR A 126 -7.88 -9.64 11.08
C TYR A 126 -7.87 -11.14 10.75
N PRO A 127 -8.32 -12.00 11.69
CA PRO A 127 -8.54 -13.41 11.40
C PRO A 127 -9.49 -13.58 10.20
N LEU A 128 -9.15 -14.51 9.31
CA LEU A 128 -9.99 -14.82 8.15
C LEU A 128 -11.34 -15.40 8.59
N PRO A 129 -12.45 -15.08 7.89
CA PRO A 129 -13.76 -15.66 8.17
C PRO A 129 -13.74 -17.19 8.13
N GLN A 130 -14.53 -17.82 9.00
CA GLN A 130 -14.52 -19.25 9.32
C GLN A 130 -14.73 -20.21 8.13
N ASP A 131 -15.27 -19.78 7.00
CA ASP A 131 -15.37 -20.60 5.78
C ASP A 131 -14.01 -20.92 5.13
N SER A 132 -12.94 -20.25 5.57
CA SER A 132 -11.54 -20.55 5.19
C SER A 132 -10.73 -21.22 6.31
N GLN A 133 -11.31 -21.41 7.50
CA GLN A 133 -10.61 -21.94 8.68
C GLN A 133 -10.56 -23.46 8.77
N LEU A 134 -11.03 -24.22 7.77
CA LEU A 134 -10.84 -25.68 7.75
C LEU A 134 -9.39 -26.12 7.45
N ILE A 135 -8.43 -25.20 7.25
CA ILE A 135 -7.02 -25.57 7.00
C ILE A 135 -6.03 -24.59 7.65
N LEU A 136 -6.23 -24.24 8.93
CA LEU A 136 -5.17 -23.56 9.70
C LEU A 136 -5.12 -24.07 11.14
N GLU A 137 -5.13 -25.39 11.30
CA GLU A 137 -4.41 -25.98 12.42
C GLU A 137 -2.91 -25.83 12.12
N CYS A 138 -2.23 -24.91 12.82
CA CYS A 138 -0.77 -24.97 12.91
C CYS A 138 -0.41 -26.38 13.39
N PRO A 139 0.39 -27.17 12.66
CA PRO A 139 0.79 -28.49 13.11
C PRO A 139 1.42 -28.36 14.51
N GLU A 140 0.88 -29.10 15.48
CA GLU A 140 1.33 -29.14 16.89
C GLU A 140 2.85 -29.43 17.02
N HIS A 141 3.50 -29.87 15.95
CA HIS A 141 4.93 -30.20 15.91
C HIS A 141 5.89 -29.00 16.10
N PHE A 142 5.45 -27.75 15.97
CA PHE A 142 6.33 -26.59 16.20
C PHE A 142 6.34 -26.09 17.66
N ARG A 143 5.60 -26.74 18.57
CA ARG A 143 5.53 -26.32 19.98
C ARG A 143 6.74 -26.74 20.82
N ASP A 144 7.55 -27.69 20.37
CA ASP A 144 8.62 -28.30 21.17
C ASP A 144 10.06 -27.82 20.86
N GLN A 145 10.25 -26.69 20.17
CA GLN A 145 11.60 -26.17 19.85
C GLN A 145 12.07 -25.01 20.76
N HIS A 146 11.50 -24.81 21.95
CA HIS A 146 12.08 -23.92 22.98
C HIS A 146 11.78 -24.38 24.40
#